data_AF-A0A8C1G9L5-F1
#
_entry.id   AF-A0A8C1G9L5-F1
#
_cell.length_a   1.000
_cell.length_b   1.000
_cell.length_c   1.000
_cell.angle_alpha   90.00
_cell.angle_beta   90.00
_cell.angle_gamma   90.00
#
_symmetry.space_group_name_H-M   'P 1'
#
loop_
_entity.id
_entity.type
_entity.pdbx_description
1 polymer ?
#
loop_
_entity_poly.entity_id
_entity_poly.type
_entity_poly.pdbx_seq_one_letter_code
_entity_poly.pdbx_strand_id
1 'polypeptide(L)'
;MNRPSEKNWLKEKAIQSRRCKLIEEQQCQLAEYENAACQCVSELQKAQQQLQSLQTKIRESEGSNKKLQQRLGDMESELRSLREAACGQERTIQTLSDSLNTKDCEITDLHQLIEEQKKLLHSLTQQNNHYQLQQQQQVSGVAPSHLQADVLDLQGSLFSAQLELQGLQRAQKHGQRREEDLARANQHLQADLQRALQHHQETERHNQDLQAALEKARFEVQQMEEKWRDEWKQREKEVEERKKTIRELKTSLEHKERLIEDYSEPVDRQKEPAGSRDNLIHKLKQRIRERDRALERVIDEKFTCMELKEDEVRKLQLLLREKERDLEKLRCVLSNNEETITSLELLLRGKGLELEQVCEAWHNAQSVQREKEESHVRSLRERDTLISQLQTSLHTRTKEAEEMTAVLLSKVSVGSNEVAEELKSRLQLKEHLFQELLSDRSRQTQEHHSQVQDLLNTISAREQYIRDSAVRVGQVMAEQTARLQELRRQLGSANPQSTEADTQTLQDELQLTLRREREAQNQLTALHVTLASHQDQLKTQASDIEALSRTVSIKEEIIKDLQIQLVDPSDLPLVEQLTQELQMLREKVQHQDSTCINHKAILDPLVCMETGHAAKSHADFGGGDGLQFGL
;
A
#
# COMPACT_ATOMS: atom_id res chain seq x y z
N MET A 1 -14.04 -29.53 120.95
CA MET A 1 -14.99 -29.10 119.90
C MET A 1 -14.21 -28.68 118.66
N ASN A 2 -14.39 -29.44 117.57
CA ASN A 2 -13.65 -29.37 116.30
C ASN A 2 -13.75 -27.99 115.60
N ARG A 3 -12.63 -27.31 115.37
CA ARG A 3 -12.48 -26.29 114.30
C ARG A 3 -11.12 -26.24 113.54
N PRO A 4 -10.39 -27.34 113.29
CA PRO A 4 -9.36 -27.35 112.24
C PRO A 4 -9.94 -27.32 110.81
N SER A 5 -11.12 -27.90 110.59
CA SER A 5 -11.73 -28.08 109.26
C SER A 5 -12.17 -26.78 108.58
N GLU A 6 -12.65 -25.80 109.36
CA GLU A 6 -13.20 -24.53 108.84
C GLU A 6 -12.09 -23.57 108.38
N LYS A 7 -10.94 -23.55 109.09
CA LYS A 7 -9.76 -22.77 108.69
C LYS A 7 -9.07 -23.32 107.44
N ASN A 8 -9.03 -24.64 107.28
CA ASN A 8 -8.51 -25.27 106.07
C ASN A 8 -9.43 -25.01 104.87
N TRP A 9 -10.74 -25.16 105.05
CA TRP A 9 -11.73 -24.83 104.01
C TRP A 9 -11.64 -23.38 103.53
N LEU A 10 -11.47 -22.41 104.45
CA LEU A 10 -11.29 -21.00 104.09
C LEU A 10 -9.96 -20.70 103.37
N LYS A 11 -8.89 -21.45 103.64
CA LYS A 11 -7.62 -21.32 102.91
C LYS A 11 -7.75 -21.90 101.50
N GLU A 12 -8.35 -23.08 101.38
CA GLU A 12 -8.56 -23.75 100.09
C GLU A 12 -9.50 -22.95 99.19
N LYS A 13 -10.56 -22.34 99.75
CA LYS A 13 -11.42 -21.40 99.03
C LYS A 13 -10.68 -20.12 98.59
N ALA A 14 -9.74 -19.61 99.40
CA ALA A 14 -8.94 -18.44 99.02
C ALA A 14 -7.91 -18.78 97.93
N ILE A 15 -7.27 -19.94 98.01
CA ILE A 15 -6.36 -20.46 96.98
C ILE A 15 -7.14 -20.68 95.68
N GLN A 16 -8.32 -21.30 95.75
CA GLN A 16 -9.18 -21.51 94.59
C GLN A 16 -9.64 -20.18 93.98
N SER A 17 -10.04 -19.21 94.80
CA SER A 17 -10.41 -17.88 94.30
C SER A 17 -9.23 -17.14 93.66
N ARG A 18 -8.01 -17.28 94.20
CA ARG A 18 -6.79 -16.72 93.60
C ARG A 18 -6.42 -17.42 92.29
N ARG A 19 -6.60 -18.75 92.22
CA ARG A 19 -6.39 -19.54 91.02
C ARG A 19 -7.38 -19.17 89.92
N CYS A 20 -8.66 -18.98 90.25
CA CYS A 20 -9.67 -18.49 89.31
C CYS A 20 -9.31 -17.10 88.76
N LYS A 21 -8.91 -16.15 89.62
CA LYS A 21 -8.49 -14.81 89.18
C LYS A 21 -7.27 -14.84 88.26
N LEU A 22 -6.27 -15.66 88.57
CA LEU A 22 -5.09 -15.80 87.72
C LEU A 22 -5.46 -16.40 86.35
N ILE A 23 -6.38 -17.36 86.31
CA ILE A 23 -6.89 -17.92 85.06
C ILE A 23 -7.65 -16.87 84.25
N GLU A 24 -8.50 -16.07 84.89
CA GLU A 24 -9.22 -14.96 84.24
C GLU A 24 -8.25 -13.91 83.68
N GLU A 25 -7.22 -13.50 84.44
CA GLU A 25 -6.18 -12.57 83.99
C GLU A 25 -5.39 -13.13 82.80
N GLN A 26 -5.01 -14.41 82.84
CA GLN A 26 -4.34 -15.08 81.73
C GLN A 26 -5.23 -15.17 80.49
N GLN A 27 -6.53 -15.43 80.66
CA GLN A 27 -7.49 -15.46 79.55
C GLN A 27 -7.68 -14.08 78.93
N CYS A 28 -7.74 -13.02 79.74
CA CYS A 28 -7.78 -11.64 79.23
C CYS A 28 -6.53 -11.29 78.43
N GLN A 29 -5.33 -11.61 78.95
CA GLN A 29 -4.06 -11.38 78.25
C GLN A 29 -3.98 -12.18 76.94
N LEU A 30 -4.40 -13.44 76.94
CA LEU A 30 -4.46 -14.26 75.72
C LEU A 30 -5.39 -13.63 74.67
N ALA A 31 -6.58 -13.17 75.08
CA ALA A 31 -7.51 -12.50 74.17
C ALA A 31 -6.94 -11.19 73.59
N GLU A 32 -6.17 -10.43 74.37
CA GLU A 32 -5.47 -9.23 73.89
C GLU A 32 -4.38 -9.59 72.86
N TYR A 33 -3.58 -10.62 73.12
CA TYR A 33 -2.57 -11.09 72.18
C TYR A 33 -3.18 -11.65 70.90
N GLU A 34 -4.29 -12.40 71.00
CA GLU A 34 -5.03 -12.91 69.85
C GLU A 34 -5.58 -11.76 68.99
N ASN A 35 -6.15 -10.73 69.61
CA ASN A 35 -6.63 -9.54 68.92
C ASN A 35 -5.49 -8.76 68.24
N ALA A 36 -4.37 -8.55 68.93
CA ALA A 36 -3.19 -7.89 68.36
C ALA A 36 -2.61 -8.69 67.18
N ALA A 37 -2.54 -10.02 67.29
CA ALA A 37 -2.11 -10.89 66.21
C ALA A 37 -3.07 -10.81 65.00
N CYS A 38 -4.38 -10.82 65.22
CA CYS A 38 -5.38 -10.66 64.16
C CYS A 38 -5.24 -9.32 63.43
N GLN A 39 -4.98 -8.23 64.16
CA GLN A 39 -4.73 -6.91 63.59
C GLN A 39 -3.47 -6.90 62.72
N CYS A 40 -2.36 -7.48 63.22
CA CYS A 40 -1.13 -7.60 62.44
C CYS A 40 -1.33 -8.40 61.14
N VAL A 41 -2.09 -9.50 61.19
CA VAL A 41 -2.42 -10.29 60.00
C VAL A 41 -3.25 -9.49 58.99
N SER A 42 -4.25 -8.74 59.47
CA SER A 42 -5.06 -7.85 58.62
C SER A 42 -4.21 -6.78 57.95
N GLU A 43 -3.33 -6.10 58.69
CA GLU A 43 -2.44 -5.07 58.13
C GLU A 43 -1.44 -5.66 57.12
N LEU A 44 -0.90 -6.85 57.41
CA LEU A 44 -0.05 -7.58 56.45
C LEU A 44 -0.82 -7.90 55.17
N GLN A 45 -2.06 -8.36 55.27
CA GLN A 45 -2.89 -8.69 54.12
C GLN A 45 -3.23 -7.46 53.27
N LYS A 46 -3.52 -6.31 53.92
CA LYS A 46 -3.69 -5.02 53.22
C LYS A 46 -2.42 -4.59 52.50
N ALA A 47 -1.26 -4.69 53.15
CA ALA A 47 0.03 -4.36 52.54
C ALA A 47 0.35 -5.29 51.35
N GLN A 48 0.02 -6.59 51.45
CA GLN A 48 0.16 -7.54 50.35
C GLN A 48 -0.73 -7.19 49.16
N GLN A 49 -1.99 -6.82 49.39
CA GLN A 49 -2.90 -6.38 48.33
C GLN A 49 -2.42 -5.08 47.66
N GLN A 50 -1.89 -4.14 48.43
CA GLN A 50 -1.29 -2.91 47.89
C GLN A 50 -0.07 -3.21 47.03
N LEU A 51 0.82 -4.11 47.48
CA LEU A 51 1.97 -4.55 46.69
C LEU A 51 1.54 -5.23 45.38
N GLN A 52 0.53 -6.09 45.42
CA GLN A 52 -0.02 -6.73 44.22
C GLN A 52 -0.59 -5.70 43.23
N SER A 53 -1.34 -4.70 43.72
CA SER A 53 -1.87 -3.63 42.88
C SER A 53 -0.77 -2.74 42.26
N LEU A 54 0.29 -2.45 43.01
CA LEU A 54 1.44 -1.72 42.47
C LEU A 54 2.18 -2.57 41.43
N GLN A 55 2.34 -3.87 41.67
CA GLN A 55 2.94 -4.79 40.70
C GLN A 55 2.14 -4.87 39.39
N THR A 56 0.80 -4.89 39.44
CA THR A 56 0.00 -4.87 38.21
C THR A 56 0.17 -3.55 37.46
N LYS A 57 0.12 -2.41 38.17
CA LYS A 57 0.34 -1.07 37.57
C LYS A 57 1.73 -0.93 36.94
N ILE A 58 2.77 -1.50 37.55
CA ILE A 58 4.12 -1.51 36.98
C ILE A 58 4.13 -2.34 35.69
N ARG A 59 3.53 -3.54 35.67
CA ARG A 59 3.47 -4.36 34.45
C ARG A 59 2.68 -3.68 33.32
N GLU A 60 1.58 -3.01 33.66
CA GLU A 60 0.77 -2.25 32.72
C GLU A 60 1.53 -1.05 32.12
N SER A 61 2.28 -0.31 32.96
CA SER A 61 3.09 0.82 32.49
C SER A 61 4.30 0.35 31.66
N GLU A 62 4.95 -0.75 32.03
CA GLU A 62 6.00 -1.39 31.25
C GLU A 62 5.48 -1.86 29.87
N GLY A 63 4.30 -2.47 29.83
CA GLY A 63 3.65 -2.87 28.58
C GLY A 63 3.29 -1.68 27.70
N SER A 64 2.78 -0.60 28.29
CA SER A 64 2.47 0.65 27.59
C SER A 64 3.73 1.32 27.04
N ASN A 65 4.81 1.36 27.82
CA ASN A 65 6.08 1.92 27.42
C ASN A 65 6.70 1.13 26.25
N LYS A 66 6.64 -0.21 26.26
CA LYS A 66 7.07 -1.04 25.12
C LYS A 66 6.30 -0.72 23.84
N LYS A 67 4.97 -0.53 23.93
CA LYS A 67 4.15 -0.13 22.77
C LYS A 67 4.55 1.25 22.23
N LEU A 68 4.83 2.21 23.12
CA LEU A 68 5.30 3.53 22.71
C LEU A 68 6.69 3.47 22.06
N GLN A 69 7.61 2.67 22.60
CA GLN A 69 8.93 2.44 22.00
C GLN A 69 8.83 1.81 20.61
N GLN A 70 7.96 0.80 20.44
CA GLN A 70 7.73 0.20 19.13
C GLN A 70 7.21 1.24 18.13
N ARG A 71 6.22 2.04 18.55
CA ARG A 71 5.63 3.06 17.70
C ARG A 71 6.60 4.18 17.31
N LEU A 72 7.48 4.57 18.23
CA LEU A 72 8.56 5.50 17.91
C LEU A 72 9.51 4.90 16.87
N GLY A 73 9.87 3.62 17.00
CA GLY A 73 10.66 2.90 16.00
C GLY A 73 9.98 2.83 14.63
N ASP A 74 8.67 2.58 14.60
CA ASP A 74 7.88 2.56 13.37
C ASP A 74 7.90 3.95 12.70
N MET A 75 7.61 5.01 13.46
CA MET A 75 7.66 6.39 12.97
C MET A 75 9.06 6.79 12.47
N GLU A 76 10.13 6.38 13.16
CA GLU A 76 11.50 6.62 12.71
C GLU A 76 11.81 5.91 11.39
N SER A 77 11.25 4.72 11.17
CA SER A 77 11.40 3.97 9.92
C SER A 77 10.62 4.60 8.76
N GLU A 78 9.41 5.08 9.01
CA GLU A 78 8.59 5.82 8.05
C GLU A 78 9.23 7.16 7.68
N LEU A 79 9.78 7.89 8.65
CA LEU A 79 10.50 9.13 8.39
C LEU A 79 11.77 8.88 7.56
N ARG A 80 12.46 7.77 7.78
CA ARG A 80 13.61 7.37 6.94
C ARG A 80 13.18 7.05 5.52
N SER A 81 12.14 6.25 5.32
CA SER A 81 11.65 5.90 3.98
C SER A 81 11.12 7.12 3.21
N LEU A 82 10.41 8.03 3.88
CA LEU A 82 9.96 9.29 3.28
C LEU A 82 11.13 10.18 2.86
N ARG A 83 12.19 10.27 3.68
CA ARG A 83 13.41 11.02 3.31
C ARG A 83 14.11 10.40 2.11
N GLU A 84 14.25 9.08 2.08
CA GLU A 84 14.83 8.37 0.94
C GLU A 84 14.00 8.57 -0.34
N ALA A 85 12.68 8.52 -0.25
CA ALA A 85 11.77 8.78 -1.36
C ALA A 85 11.86 10.24 -1.85
N ALA A 86 11.92 11.21 -0.94
CA ALA A 86 12.10 12.62 -1.27
C ALA A 86 13.44 12.89 -1.97
N CYS A 87 14.54 12.33 -1.44
CA CYS A 87 15.84 12.39 -2.10
C CYS A 87 15.81 11.68 -3.48
N GLY A 88 15.05 10.58 -3.60
CA GLY A 88 14.80 9.91 -4.88
C GLY A 88 14.12 10.84 -5.89
N GLN A 89 13.04 11.51 -5.48
CA GLN A 89 12.31 12.46 -6.33
C GLN A 89 13.17 13.65 -6.75
N GLU A 90 13.98 14.19 -5.85
CA GLU A 90 14.88 15.31 -6.15
C GLU A 90 15.92 14.93 -7.22
N ARG A 91 16.46 13.70 -7.18
CA ARG A 91 17.32 13.17 -8.25
C ARG A 91 16.59 13.09 -9.59
N THR A 92 15.34 12.62 -9.60
CA THR A 92 14.54 12.52 -10.83
C THR A 92 14.27 13.90 -11.41
N ILE A 93 13.92 14.87 -10.57
CA ILE A 93 13.70 16.27 -10.98
C ILE A 93 14.98 16.85 -11.57
N GLN A 94 16.13 16.63 -10.93
CA GLN A 94 17.41 17.12 -11.44
C GLN A 94 17.76 16.51 -12.81
N THR A 95 17.54 15.21 -12.98
CA THR A 95 17.77 14.50 -14.26
C THR A 95 16.85 15.02 -15.36
N LEU A 96 15.57 15.24 -15.04
CA LEU A 96 14.60 15.80 -15.98
C LEU A 96 14.94 17.26 -16.34
N SER A 97 15.42 18.05 -15.38
CA SER A 97 15.86 19.43 -15.60
C SER A 97 17.07 19.49 -16.52
N ASP A 98 18.06 18.62 -16.31
CA ASP A 98 19.23 18.50 -17.20
C ASP A 98 18.81 18.09 -18.62
N SER A 99 17.90 17.12 -18.75
CA SER A 99 17.36 16.71 -20.06
C SER A 99 16.58 17.82 -20.75
N LEU A 100 15.78 18.59 -20.01
CA LEU A 100 15.01 19.71 -20.56
C LEU A 100 15.95 20.79 -21.10
N ASN A 101 16.96 21.18 -20.32
CA ASN A 101 17.96 22.17 -20.73
C ASN A 101 18.69 21.75 -22.02
N THR A 102 19.02 20.47 -22.15
CA THR A 102 19.65 19.93 -23.36
C THR A 102 18.71 20.00 -24.56
N LYS A 103 17.42 19.69 -24.36
CA LYS A 103 16.39 19.81 -25.42
C LYS A 103 16.18 21.27 -25.84
N ASP A 104 16.18 22.20 -24.90
CA ASP A 104 16.10 23.64 -25.21
C ASP A 104 17.33 24.11 -26.03
N CYS A 105 18.52 23.60 -25.74
CA CYS A 105 19.71 23.85 -26.55
C CYS A 105 19.62 23.25 -27.96
N GLU A 106 19.03 22.06 -28.11
CA GLU A 106 18.80 21.47 -29.44
C GLU A 106 17.77 22.29 -30.25
N ILE A 107 16.75 22.80 -29.58
CA ILE A 107 15.74 23.67 -30.19
C ILE A 107 16.38 24.98 -30.67
N THR A 108 17.21 25.63 -29.87
CA THR A 108 17.89 26.88 -30.28
C THR A 108 18.82 26.65 -31.48
N ASP A 109 19.53 25.53 -31.52
CA ASP A 109 20.35 25.12 -32.66
C ASP A 109 19.54 24.89 -33.94
N LEU A 110 18.40 24.21 -33.84
CA LEU A 110 17.51 23.98 -34.97
C LEU A 110 16.95 25.30 -35.51
N HIS A 111 16.59 26.25 -34.64
CA HIS A 111 16.20 27.59 -35.07
C HIS A 111 17.33 28.31 -35.81
N GLN A 112 18.57 28.25 -35.29
CA GLN A 112 19.72 28.84 -35.96
C GLN A 112 19.96 28.19 -37.34
N LEU A 113 19.82 26.86 -37.44
CA LEU A 113 19.96 26.12 -38.69
C LEU A 113 18.93 26.58 -39.73
N ILE A 114 17.68 26.71 -39.33
CA ILE A 114 16.60 27.17 -40.21
C ILE A 114 16.93 28.55 -40.77
N GLU A 115 17.46 29.47 -39.94
CA GLU A 115 17.88 30.79 -40.39
C GLU A 115 19.11 30.75 -41.33
N GLU A 116 20.08 29.89 -41.07
CA GLU A 116 21.24 29.68 -41.96
C GLU A 116 20.82 29.10 -43.32
N GLN A 117 19.93 28.11 -43.33
CA GLN A 117 19.37 27.53 -44.57
C GLN A 117 18.53 28.54 -45.35
N LYS A 118 17.71 29.36 -44.66
CA LYS A 118 16.98 30.47 -45.31
C LYS A 118 17.95 31.42 -45.99
N LYS A 119 19.04 31.83 -45.34
CA LYS A 119 20.07 32.71 -45.94
C LYS A 119 20.71 32.08 -47.17
N LEU A 120 21.04 30.79 -47.12
CA LEU A 120 21.62 30.05 -48.26
C LEU A 120 20.65 29.99 -49.44
N LEU A 121 19.37 29.69 -49.20
CA LEU A 121 18.33 29.70 -50.23
C LEU A 121 18.16 31.07 -50.88
N HIS A 122 18.20 32.16 -50.09
CA HIS A 122 18.16 33.52 -50.65
C HIS A 122 19.37 33.80 -51.55
N SER A 123 20.57 33.37 -51.14
CA SER A 123 21.79 33.52 -51.95
C SER A 123 21.73 32.73 -53.27
N LEU A 124 21.25 31.48 -53.23
CA LEU A 124 21.05 30.66 -54.43
C LEU A 124 20.00 31.28 -55.38
N THR A 125 18.90 31.79 -54.81
CA THR A 125 17.86 32.46 -55.59
C THR A 125 18.42 33.71 -56.28
N GLN A 126 19.26 34.50 -55.59
CA GLN A 126 19.94 35.65 -56.17
C GLN A 126 20.95 35.27 -57.26
N GLN A 127 21.75 34.23 -57.05
CA GLN A 127 22.71 33.74 -58.05
C GLN A 127 22.00 33.21 -59.30
N ASN A 128 20.94 32.41 -59.14
CA ASN A 128 20.17 31.88 -60.26
C ASN A 128 19.52 33.01 -61.08
N ASN A 129 18.98 34.03 -60.42
CA ASN A 129 18.46 35.23 -61.09
C ASN A 129 19.57 35.97 -61.88
N HIS A 130 20.80 36.06 -61.33
CA HIS A 130 21.95 36.65 -62.02
C HIS A 130 22.37 35.84 -63.25
N TYR A 131 22.40 34.50 -63.15
CA TYR A 131 22.68 33.61 -64.28
C TYR A 131 21.64 33.75 -65.39
N GLN A 132 20.34 33.80 -65.05
CA GLN A 132 19.27 34.04 -66.03
C GLN A 132 19.41 35.40 -66.74
N LEU A 133 19.73 36.46 -66.00
CA LEU A 133 19.98 37.80 -66.57
C LEU A 133 21.22 37.82 -67.49
N GLN A 134 22.30 37.13 -67.12
CA GLN A 134 23.51 37.02 -67.94
C GLN A 134 23.26 36.24 -69.23
N GLN A 135 22.41 35.20 -69.18
CA GLN A 135 22.00 34.41 -70.34
C GLN A 135 21.14 35.23 -71.31
N GLN A 136 20.27 36.11 -70.80
CA GLN A 136 19.46 37.03 -71.62
C GLN A 136 20.30 38.11 -72.32
N GLN A 137 21.49 38.45 -71.81
CA GLN A 137 22.40 39.43 -72.45
C GLN A 137 23.34 38.82 -73.51
N GLN A 138 23.48 37.50 -73.60
CA GLN A 138 24.21 36.81 -74.68
C GLN A 138 23.27 36.43 -75.83
N VAL A 139 23.02 37.36 -76.75
CA VAL A 139 22.15 37.15 -77.95
C VAL A 139 22.93 36.59 -79.16
N SER A 140 24.19 36.20 -79.02
CA SER A 140 24.96 35.62 -80.14
C SER A 140 25.03 34.09 -80.01
N GLY A 141 24.41 33.38 -80.96
CA GLY A 141 24.21 31.94 -80.96
C GLY A 141 25.48 31.09 -81.08
N VAL A 142 26.27 31.02 -80.02
CA VAL A 142 27.32 30.02 -79.83
C VAL A 142 26.83 29.01 -78.79
N ALA A 143 26.87 27.72 -79.15
CA ALA A 143 26.46 26.62 -78.28
C ALA A 143 27.22 26.67 -76.93
N PRO A 144 26.57 26.26 -75.81
CA PRO A 144 27.22 26.31 -74.49
C PRO A 144 28.51 25.49 -74.53
N SER A 145 29.64 26.17 -74.35
CA SER A 145 30.96 25.55 -74.37
C SER A 145 31.09 24.53 -73.24
N HIS A 146 31.82 23.43 -73.45
CA HIS A 146 32.11 22.40 -72.43
C HIS A 146 32.57 22.99 -71.07
N LEU A 147 33.31 24.10 -71.09
CA LEU A 147 33.72 24.87 -69.91
C LEU A 147 32.55 25.34 -69.02
N GLN A 148 31.36 25.55 -69.57
CA GLN A 148 30.19 26.00 -68.83
C GLN A 148 29.48 24.85 -68.10
N ALA A 149 29.54 23.63 -68.64
CA ALA A 149 29.10 22.43 -67.94
C ALA A 149 30.05 22.12 -66.76
N ASP A 150 31.37 22.18 -67.01
CA ASP A 150 32.39 21.97 -65.97
C ASP A 150 32.26 22.95 -64.78
N VAL A 151 31.89 24.22 -65.05
CA VAL A 151 31.66 25.23 -64.00
C VAL A 151 30.40 24.91 -63.17
N LEU A 152 29.33 24.41 -63.79
CA LEU A 152 28.12 23.99 -63.07
C LEU A 152 28.36 22.74 -62.23
N ASP A 153 29.11 21.78 -62.75
CA ASP A 153 29.48 20.55 -62.03
C ASP A 153 30.40 20.86 -60.83
N LEU A 154 31.35 21.79 -60.98
CA LEU A 154 32.17 22.29 -59.87
C LEU A 154 31.35 23.07 -58.84
N GLN A 155 30.35 23.84 -59.26
CA GLN A 155 29.41 24.52 -58.35
C GLN A 155 28.52 23.52 -57.59
N GLY A 156 28.02 22.48 -58.26
CA GLY A 156 27.25 21.39 -57.63
C GLY A 156 28.09 20.61 -56.63
N SER A 157 29.37 20.36 -56.97
CA SER A 157 30.34 19.71 -56.07
C SER A 157 30.68 20.59 -54.86
N LEU A 158 30.89 21.89 -55.06
CA LEU A 158 31.12 22.86 -53.97
C LEU A 158 29.92 22.94 -53.02
N PHE A 159 28.70 22.94 -53.56
CA PHE A 159 27.47 22.95 -52.77
C PHE A 159 27.29 21.66 -51.96
N SER A 160 27.55 20.50 -52.58
CA SER A 160 27.50 19.20 -51.91
C SER A 160 28.52 19.14 -50.76
N ALA A 161 29.75 19.59 -51.00
CA ALA A 161 30.78 19.69 -49.96
C ALA A 161 30.39 20.66 -48.83
N GLN A 162 29.70 21.78 -49.14
CA GLN A 162 29.20 22.71 -48.12
C GLN A 162 28.08 22.08 -47.25
N LEU A 163 27.18 21.32 -47.85
CA LEU A 163 26.13 20.59 -47.11
C LEU A 163 26.73 19.48 -46.23
N GLU A 164 27.72 18.75 -46.73
CA GLU A 164 28.45 17.74 -45.97
C GLU A 164 29.19 18.37 -44.77
N LEU A 165 29.88 19.50 -44.98
CA LEU A 165 30.56 20.22 -43.91
C LEU A 165 29.58 20.67 -42.82
N GLN A 166 28.40 21.20 -43.20
CA GLN A 166 27.36 21.54 -42.23
C GLN A 166 26.80 20.29 -41.51
N GLY A 167 26.64 19.17 -42.22
CA GLY A 167 26.22 17.90 -41.64
C GLY A 167 27.21 17.41 -40.58
N LEU A 168 28.50 17.48 -40.88
CA LEU A 168 29.58 17.12 -39.95
C LEU A 168 29.64 18.06 -38.74
N GLN A 169 29.47 19.37 -38.94
CA GLN A 169 29.42 20.34 -37.84
C GLN A 169 28.23 20.09 -36.90
N ARG A 170 27.06 19.69 -37.43
CA ARG A 170 25.91 19.29 -36.61
C ARG A 170 26.18 18.02 -35.82
N ALA A 171 26.73 17.00 -36.49
CA ALA A 171 27.11 15.75 -35.83
C ALA A 171 28.12 15.99 -34.70
N GLN A 172 29.08 16.90 -34.90
CA GLN A 172 30.03 17.32 -33.87
C GLN A 172 29.35 18.01 -32.68
N LYS A 173 28.47 18.99 -32.91
CA LYS A 173 27.72 19.67 -31.84
C LYS A 173 26.84 18.70 -31.03
N HIS A 174 26.15 17.78 -31.71
CA HIS A 174 25.39 16.73 -31.04
C HIS A 174 26.29 15.77 -30.23
N GLY A 175 27.48 15.45 -30.74
CA GLY A 175 28.49 14.68 -30.01
C GLY A 175 28.94 15.38 -28.72
N GLN A 176 29.27 16.67 -28.80
CA GLN A 176 29.69 17.47 -27.64
C GLN A 176 28.61 17.55 -26.55
N ARG A 177 27.34 17.76 -26.93
CA ARG A 177 26.23 17.76 -25.96
C ARG A 177 26.07 16.42 -25.24
N ARG A 178 26.18 15.31 -25.97
CA ARG A 178 26.12 13.97 -25.36
C ARG A 178 27.27 13.75 -24.39
N GLU A 179 28.45 14.26 -24.69
CA GLU A 179 29.60 14.20 -23.79
C GLU A 179 29.36 15.04 -22.52
N GLU A 180 28.81 16.24 -22.65
CA GLU A 180 28.43 17.10 -21.52
C GLU A 180 27.33 16.47 -20.65
N ASP A 181 26.32 15.82 -21.25
CA ASP A 181 25.29 15.07 -20.53
C ASP A 181 25.88 13.91 -19.73
N LEU A 182 26.77 13.13 -20.35
CA LEU A 182 27.48 12.04 -19.67
C LEU A 182 28.40 12.56 -18.57
N ALA A 183 29.02 13.72 -18.76
CA ALA A 183 29.84 14.37 -17.73
C ALA A 183 28.99 14.79 -16.53
N ARG A 184 27.81 15.40 -16.75
CA ARG A 184 26.86 15.75 -15.69
C ARG A 184 26.34 14.52 -14.94
N ALA A 185 25.95 13.47 -15.66
CA ALA A 185 25.52 12.21 -15.06
C ALA A 185 26.62 11.58 -14.20
N ASN A 186 27.87 11.59 -14.67
CA ASN A 186 29.01 11.12 -13.88
C ASN A 186 29.27 11.97 -12.62
N GLN A 187 29.12 13.29 -12.70
CA GLN A 187 29.25 14.18 -11.54
C GLN A 187 28.17 13.88 -10.48
N HIS A 188 26.93 13.66 -10.92
CA HIS A 188 25.83 13.26 -10.02
C HIS A 188 26.13 11.93 -9.32
N LEU A 189 26.55 10.91 -10.08
CA LEU A 189 26.94 9.61 -9.53
C LEU A 189 28.12 9.71 -8.54
N GLN A 190 29.09 10.57 -8.84
CA GLN A 190 30.23 10.80 -7.96
C GLN A 190 29.83 11.49 -6.65
N ALA A 191 28.93 12.48 -6.71
CA ALA A 191 28.39 13.15 -5.54
C ALA A 191 27.56 12.18 -4.67
N ASP A 192 26.77 11.31 -5.30
CA ASP A 192 26.00 10.26 -4.62
C ASP A 192 26.92 9.25 -3.92
N LEU A 193 27.99 8.81 -4.58
CA LEU A 193 29.00 7.94 -3.98
C LEU A 193 29.67 8.60 -2.77
N GLN A 194 30.02 9.88 -2.86
CA GLN A 194 30.61 10.62 -1.74
C GLN A 194 29.65 10.74 -0.56
N ARG A 195 28.37 11.05 -0.79
CA ARG A 195 27.35 11.10 0.27
C ARG A 195 27.15 9.73 0.93
N ALA A 196 27.13 8.65 0.14
CA ALA A 196 27.04 7.29 0.67
C ALA A 196 28.25 6.93 1.55
N LEU A 197 29.46 7.30 1.12
CA LEU A 197 30.69 7.08 1.91
C LEU A 197 30.69 7.89 3.21
N GLN A 198 30.21 9.13 3.19
CA GLN A 198 30.09 9.97 4.41
C GLN A 198 29.11 9.35 5.41
N HIS A 199 27.93 8.94 4.96
CA HIS A 199 26.97 8.23 5.82
C HIS A 199 27.54 6.93 6.39
N HIS A 200 28.29 6.16 5.60
CA HIS A 200 28.98 4.98 6.10
C HIS A 200 29.98 5.32 7.22
N GLN A 201 30.81 6.35 7.03
CA GLN A 201 31.76 6.79 8.06
C GLN A 201 31.06 7.29 9.33
N GLU A 202 29.95 8.02 9.20
CA GLU A 202 29.17 8.48 10.34
C GLU A 202 28.57 7.29 11.09
N THR A 203 27.94 6.35 10.40
CA THR A 203 27.36 5.15 11.04
C THR A 203 28.43 4.28 11.72
N GLU A 204 29.64 4.17 11.14
CA GLU A 204 30.77 3.52 11.78
C GLU A 204 31.22 4.23 13.07
N ARG A 205 31.28 5.57 13.09
CA ARG A 205 31.59 6.34 14.30
C ARG A 205 30.55 6.11 15.40
N HIS A 206 29.26 6.17 15.07
CA HIS A 206 28.19 5.92 16.04
C HIS A 206 28.28 4.49 16.61
N ASN A 207 28.63 3.49 15.80
CA ASN A 207 28.84 2.13 16.27
C ASN A 207 30.04 2.02 17.22
N GLN A 208 31.14 2.72 16.94
CA GLN A 208 32.31 2.77 17.83
C GLN A 208 31.95 3.44 19.17
N ASP A 209 31.19 4.53 19.15
CA ASP A 209 30.73 5.22 20.36
C ASP A 209 29.81 4.33 21.21
N LEU A 210 28.91 3.58 20.58
CA LEU A 210 28.04 2.61 21.26
C LEU A 210 28.85 1.48 21.89
N GLN A 211 29.86 0.95 21.19
CA GLN A 211 30.75 -0.07 21.75
C GLN A 211 31.50 0.47 22.98
N ALA A 212 32.06 1.68 22.91
CA ALA A 212 32.75 2.31 24.03
C ALA A 212 31.81 2.56 25.22
N ALA A 213 30.57 3.01 24.97
CA ALA A 213 29.56 3.20 26.02
C ALA A 213 29.16 1.87 26.68
N LEU A 214 29.03 0.79 25.90
CA LEU A 214 28.76 -0.56 26.42
C LEU A 214 29.90 -1.10 27.27
N GLU A 215 31.15 -0.93 26.84
CA GLU A 215 32.33 -1.31 27.62
C GLU A 215 32.40 -0.55 28.94
N LYS A 216 32.14 0.76 28.91
CA LYS A 216 32.08 1.59 30.11
C LYS A 216 30.99 1.13 31.08
N ALA A 217 29.77 0.88 30.58
CA ALA A 217 28.66 0.40 31.41
C ALA A 217 28.97 -0.97 32.03
N ARG A 218 29.58 -1.89 31.27
CA ARG A 218 30.03 -3.20 31.79
C ARG A 218 31.04 -3.04 32.91
N PHE A 219 32.01 -2.15 32.74
CA PHE A 219 33.01 -1.86 33.76
C PHE A 219 32.39 -1.26 35.03
N GLU A 220 31.44 -0.32 34.89
CA GLU A 220 30.73 0.27 36.03
C GLU A 220 29.91 -0.77 36.80
N VAL A 221 29.21 -1.66 36.09
CA VAL A 221 28.47 -2.77 36.71
C VAL A 221 29.42 -3.71 37.46
N GLN A 222 30.53 -4.11 36.83
CA GLN A 222 31.55 -4.95 37.48
C GLN A 222 32.10 -4.30 38.76
N GLN A 223 32.42 -3.01 38.72
CA GLN A 223 32.87 -2.29 39.92
C GLN A 223 31.82 -2.27 41.02
N MET A 224 30.55 -2.07 40.68
CA MET A 224 29.47 -2.08 41.67
C MET A 224 29.28 -3.48 42.26
N GLU A 225 29.37 -4.54 41.46
CA GLU A 225 29.33 -5.93 41.93
C GLU A 225 30.49 -6.24 42.89
N GLU A 226 31.71 -5.79 42.58
CA GLU A 226 32.87 -5.94 43.47
C GLU A 226 32.67 -5.20 44.80
N LYS A 227 32.18 -3.96 44.76
CA LYS A 227 31.85 -3.19 45.97
C LYS A 227 30.81 -3.90 46.82
N TRP A 228 29.70 -4.35 46.23
CA TRP A 228 28.66 -5.08 46.95
C TRP A 228 29.18 -6.39 47.53
N ARG A 229 30.04 -7.11 46.80
CA ARG A 229 30.67 -8.35 47.28
C ARG A 229 31.54 -8.08 48.51
N ASP A 230 32.31 -7.02 48.52
CA ASP A 230 33.17 -6.69 49.66
C ASP A 230 32.39 -6.15 50.86
N GLU A 231 31.38 -5.31 50.63
CA GLU A 231 30.46 -4.90 51.68
C GLU A 231 29.70 -6.08 52.28
N TRP A 232 29.30 -7.06 51.46
CA TRP A 232 28.65 -8.28 51.94
C TRP A 232 29.56 -9.10 52.84
N LYS A 233 30.81 -9.34 52.42
CA LYS A 233 31.83 -10.00 53.26
C LYS A 233 32.03 -9.27 54.58
N GLN A 234 31.99 -7.93 54.57
CA GLN A 234 32.14 -7.14 55.78
C GLN A 234 30.94 -7.30 56.71
N ARG A 235 29.71 -7.21 56.18
CA ARG A 235 28.48 -7.46 56.96
C ARG A 235 28.46 -8.87 57.55
N GLU A 236 28.90 -9.87 56.81
CA GLU A 236 29.01 -11.25 57.28
C GLU A 236 29.97 -11.36 58.47
N LYS A 237 31.15 -10.73 58.40
CA LYS A 237 32.09 -10.65 59.53
C LYS A 237 31.47 -9.99 60.75
N GLU A 238 30.79 -8.85 60.58
CA GLU A 238 30.13 -8.17 61.69
C GLU A 238 29.02 -9.02 62.33
N VAL A 239 28.25 -9.76 61.53
CA VAL A 239 27.23 -10.68 62.03
C VAL A 239 27.89 -11.79 62.85
N GLU A 240 29.00 -12.34 62.39
CA GLU A 240 29.72 -13.38 63.12
C GLU A 240 30.33 -12.85 64.43
N GLU A 241 30.83 -11.62 64.45
CA GLU A 241 31.27 -10.93 65.67
C GLU A 241 30.11 -10.70 66.65
N ARG A 242 28.97 -10.18 66.19
CA ARG A 242 27.76 -10.00 67.03
C ARG A 242 27.28 -11.33 67.60
N LYS A 243 27.32 -12.42 66.81
CA LYS A 243 27.00 -13.77 67.30
C LYS A 243 27.96 -14.24 68.40
N LYS A 244 29.26 -13.94 68.29
CA LYS A 244 30.23 -14.23 69.37
C LYS A 244 29.85 -13.48 70.65
N THR A 245 29.57 -12.18 70.55
CA THR A 245 29.16 -11.36 71.70
C THR A 245 27.86 -11.85 72.36
N ILE A 246 26.85 -12.24 71.57
CA ILE A 246 25.60 -12.78 72.12
C ILE A 246 25.86 -14.09 72.89
N ARG A 247 26.74 -14.97 72.39
CA ARG A 247 27.10 -16.20 73.09
C ARG A 247 27.74 -15.91 74.44
N GLU A 248 28.68 -14.96 74.49
CA GLU A 248 29.32 -14.53 75.74
C GLU A 248 28.29 -13.97 76.74
N LEU A 249 27.39 -13.09 76.30
CA LEU A 249 26.35 -12.51 77.16
C LEU A 249 25.38 -13.55 77.71
N LYS A 250 24.97 -14.54 76.91
CA LYS A 250 24.09 -15.63 77.37
C LYS A 250 24.72 -16.42 78.52
N THR A 251 25.99 -16.80 78.37
CA THR A 251 26.70 -17.51 79.44
C THR A 251 26.80 -16.70 80.73
N SER A 252 26.92 -15.37 80.63
CA SER A 252 26.93 -14.47 81.79
C SER A 252 25.57 -14.36 82.47
N LEU A 253 24.48 -14.30 81.69
CA LEU A 253 23.11 -14.23 82.20
C LEU A 253 22.74 -15.50 82.99
N GLU A 254 23.01 -16.67 82.42
CA GLU A 254 22.76 -17.97 83.07
C GLU A 254 23.47 -18.11 84.41
N HIS A 255 24.62 -17.45 84.59
CA HIS A 255 25.33 -17.42 85.87
C HIS A 255 24.62 -16.54 86.91
N LYS A 256 24.05 -15.40 86.49
CA LYS A 256 23.33 -14.48 87.38
C LYS A 256 21.98 -15.03 87.84
N GLU A 257 21.24 -15.74 87.01
CA GLU A 257 19.91 -16.29 87.36
C GLU A 257 20.00 -17.30 88.51
N ARG A 258 21.02 -18.17 88.49
CA ARG A 258 21.30 -19.13 89.58
C ARG A 258 21.47 -18.45 90.93
N LEU A 259 22.06 -17.26 90.97
CA LEU A 259 22.28 -16.51 92.22
C LEU A 259 20.97 -15.96 92.81
N ILE A 260 19.91 -15.75 92.03
CA ILE A 260 18.65 -15.14 92.49
C ILE A 260 17.73 -16.18 93.15
N GLU A 261 17.69 -17.40 92.63
CA GLU A 261 16.88 -18.49 93.18
C GLU A 261 17.23 -18.79 94.64
N ASP A 262 18.51 -18.62 95.00
CA ASP A 262 19.03 -18.85 96.35
C ASP A 262 18.45 -17.90 97.44
N TYR A 263 17.72 -16.83 97.10
CA TYR A 263 17.31 -15.77 98.04
C TYR A 263 15.81 -15.67 98.43
N SER A 264 14.89 -16.59 98.10
CA SER A 264 13.42 -16.31 98.13
C SER A 264 12.42 -17.22 98.90
N GLU A 265 12.69 -17.66 100.14
CA GLU A 265 11.70 -18.29 101.06
C GLU A 265 11.73 -17.69 102.50
N PRO A 266 10.62 -17.54 103.27
CA PRO A 266 9.27 -16.99 103.02
C PRO A 266 8.75 -16.05 104.16
N VAL A 267 7.74 -15.18 103.94
CA VAL A 267 6.88 -14.63 105.04
C VAL A 267 5.45 -14.38 104.57
N ASP A 268 4.45 -14.99 105.24
CA ASP A 268 3.04 -14.65 105.05
C ASP A 268 2.16 -14.95 106.30
N ARG A 269 1.06 -14.19 106.43
CA ARG A 269 -0.11 -14.26 107.37
C ARG A 269 -0.09 -13.29 108.59
N GLN A 270 -1.20 -12.68 109.04
CA GLN A 270 -2.58 -13.22 109.18
C GLN A 270 -3.66 -12.12 109.45
N LYS A 271 -4.91 -12.58 109.65
CA LYS A 271 -6.24 -11.93 109.49
C LYS A 271 -6.84 -11.21 110.73
N GLU A 272 -7.81 -10.32 110.47
CA GLU A 272 -8.66 -9.48 111.36
C GLU A 272 -10.05 -10.07 111.75
N PRO A 273 -10.69 -9.65 112.88
CA PRO A 273 -12.11 -9.89 113.19
C PRO A 273 -12.99 -8.66 113.59
N ALA A 274 -14.31 -8.87 113.49
CA ALA A 274 -15.42 -8.35 114.32
C ALA A 274 -15.74 -6.83 114.52
N GLY A 275 -15.00 -5.86 113.97
CA GLY A 275 -15.56 -4.51 113.64
C GLY A 275 -16.58 -4.55 112.48
N SER A 276 -17.07 -5.75 112.18
CA SER A 276 -17.22 -6.26 110.82
C SER A 276 -18.50 -5.81 110.14
N ARG A 277 -19.51 -5.33 110.87
CA ARG A 277 -20.85 -5.12 110.32
C ARG A 277 -21.09 -3.69 109.84
N ASP A 278 -20.72 -2.67 110.62
CA ASP A 278 -20.68 -1.29 110.13
C ASP A 278 -19.55 -1.10 109.13
N ASN A 279 -18.42 -1.80 109.33
CA ASN A 279 -17.42 -1.95 108.29
C ASN A 279 -18.00 -2.66 107.05
N LEU A 280 -18.91 -3.63 107.17
CA LEU A 280 -19.54 -4.27 106.00
C LEU A 280 -20.51 -3.32 105.29
N ILE A 281 -21.31 -2.54 106.01
CA ILE A 281 -22.22 -1.55 105.40
C ILE A 281 -21.43 -0.41 104.76
N HIS A 282 -20.38 0.09 105.43
CA HIS A 282 -19.43 1.03 104.85
C HIS A 282 -18.75 0.43 103.62
N LYS A 283 -18.33 -0.85 103.66
CA LYS A 283 -17.79 -1.59 102.51
C LYS A 283 -18.82 -1.76 101.39
N LEU A 284 -20.10 -1.94 101.69
CA LEU A 284 -21.15 -2.04 100.67
C LEU A 284 -21.41 -0.67 100.01
N LYS A 285 -21.52 0.41 100.80
CA LYS A 285 -21.61 1.77 100.26
C LYS A 285 -20.37 2.16 99.47
N GLN A 286 -19.20 1.77 99.94
CA GLN A 286 -17.93 1.94 99.24
C GLN A 286 -17.92 1.14 97.94
N ARG A 287 -18.34 -0.13 97.94
CA ARG A 287 -18.46 -0.96 96.73
C ARG A 287 -19.45 -0.42 95.72
N ILE A 288 -20.58 0.15 96.18
CA ILE A 288 -21.53 0.82 95.28
C ILE A 288 -20.87 2.03 94.64
N ARG A 289 -20.20 2.89 95.42
CA ARG A 289 -19.44 4.03 94.89
C ARG A 289 -18.31 3.60 93.95
N GLU A 290 -17.61 2.51 94.27
CA GLU A 290 -16.56 1.93 93.43
C GLU A 290 -17.14 1.39 92.11
N ARG A 291 -18.30 0.74 92.16
CA ARG A 291 -19.05 0.28 90.99
C ARG A 291 -19.52 1.46 90.15
N ASP A 292 -20.11 2.49 90.76
CA ASP A 292 -20.62 3.66 90.03
C ASP A 292 -19.46 4.40 89.35
N ARG A 293 -18.33 4.59 90.05
CA ARG A 293 -17.09 5.12 89.45
C ARG A 293 -16.48 4.20 88.39
N ALA A 294 -16.65 2.88 88.49
CA ALA A 294 -16.20 1.95 87.45
C ALA A 294 -17.11 2.03 86.22
N LEU A 295 -18.42 2.18 86.41
CA LEU A 295 -19.38 2.36 85.33
C LEU A 295 -19.17 3.70 84.63
N GLU A 296 -18.97 4.80 85.36
CA GLU A 296 -18.61 6.10 84.80
C GLU A 296 -17.34 5.98 83.95
N ARG A 297 -16.27 5.37 84.47
CA ARG A 297 -15.04 5.13 83.70
C ARG A 297 -15.28 4.31 82.42
N VAL A 298 -16.04 3.22 82.50
CA VAL A 298 -16.36 2.40 81.31
C VAL A 298 -17.22 3.17 80.31
N ILE A 299 -18.12 4.03 80.77
CA ILE A 299 -18.95 4.88 79.92
C ILE A 299 -18.09 5.93 79.22
N ASP A 300 -17.19 6.60 79.94
CA ASP A 300 -16.25 7.59 79.39
C ASP A 300 -15.27 6.94 78.41
N GLU A 301 -14.75 5.75 78.74
CA GLU A 301 -13.94 4.92 77.83
C GLU A 301 -14.71 4.54 76.55
N LYS A 302 -16.00 4.23 76.66
CA LYS A 302 -16.85 3.96 75.49
C LYS A 302 -17.11 5.21 74.66
N PHE A 303 -17.35 6.37 75.27
CA PHE A 303 -17.55 7.62 74.56
C PHE A 303 -16.29 8.05 73.83
N THR A 304 -15.14 8.01 74.49
CA THR A 304 -13.85 8.32 73.85
C THR A 304 -13.53 7.34 72.72
N CYS A 305 -13.83 6.04 72.89
CA CYS A 305 -13.70 5.06 71.80
C CYS A 305 -14.63 5.38 70.61
N MET A 306 -15.88 5.75 70.87
CA MET A 306 -16.84 6.16 69.84
C MET A 306 -16.38 7.41 69.09
N GLU A 307 -15.89 8.44 69.80
CA GLU A 307 -15.36 9.66 69.19
C GLU A 307 -14.17 9.34 68.27
N LEU A 308 -13.24 8.50 68.70
CA LEU A 308 -12.12 8.04 67.87
C LEU A 308 -12.59 7.28 66.63
N LYS A 309 -13.65 6.47 66.75
CA LYS A 309 -14.24 5.76 65.61
C LYS A 309 -14.95 6.71 64.65
N GLU A 310 -15.65 7.72 65.14
CA GLU A 310 -16.24 8.76 64.29
C GLU A 310 -15.16 9.59 63.57
N ASP A 311 -14.07 9.94 64.26
CA ASP A 311 -12.91 10.58 63.65
C ASP A 311 -12.30 9.72 62.54
N GLU A 312 -12.18 8.42 62.78
CA GLU A 312 -11.69 7.45 61.80
C GLU A 312 -12.63 7.33 60.59
N VAL A 313 -13.95 7.30 60.79
CA VAL A 313 -14.95 7.33 59.72
C VAL A 313 -14.85 8.62 58.91
N ARG A 314 -14.71 9.79 59.55
CA ARG A 314 -14.55 11.07 58.86
C ARG A 314 -13.26 11.10 58.03
N LYS A 315 -12.15 10.56 58.55
CA LYS A 315 -10.89 10.40 57.80
C LYS A 315 -11.06 9.48 56.57
N LEU A 316 -11.72 8.33 56.75
CA LEU A 316 -11.98 7.39 55.65
C LEU A 316 -12.89 8.00 54.57
N GLN A 317 -13.91 8.78 54.95
CA GLN A 317 -14.78 9.50 54.00
C GLN A 317 -14.01 10.53 53.17
N LEU A 318 -13.05 11.24 53.77
CA LEU A 318 -12.19 12.18 53.03
C LEU A 318 -11.29 11.45 52.04
N LEU A 319 -10.65 10.35 52.46
CA LEU A 319 -9.84 9.51 51.58
C LEU A 319 -10.65 8.93 50.43
N LEU A 320 -11.89 8.49 50.68
CA LEU A 320 -12.79 7.99 49.63
C LEU A 320 -13.07 9.07 48.58
N ARG A 321 -13.39 10.29 49.01
CA ARG A 321 -13.62 11.43 48.09
C ARG A 321 -12.38 11.78 47.29
N GLU A 322 -11.19 11.68 47.88
CA GLU A 322 -9.93 11.85 47.14
C GLU A 322 -9.76 10.77 46.07
N LYS A 323 -10.04 9.50 46.41
CA LYS A 323 -10.01 8.40 45.44
C LYS A 323 -11.05 8.55 44.34
N GLU A 324 -12.25 9.02 44.65
CA GLU A 324 -13.27 9.32 43.63
C GLU A 324 -12.78 10.40 42.65
N ARG A 325 -12.13 11.47 43.14
CA ARG A 325 -11.52 12.50 42.29
C ARG A 325 -10.38 11.95 41.45
N ASP A 326 -9.54 11.09 42.02
CA ASP A 326 -8.44 10.45 41.28
C ASP A 326 -8.98 9.52 40.18
N LEU A 327 -10.05 8.77 40.45
CA LEU A 327 -10.72 7.94 39.46
C LEU A 327 -11.36 8.78 38.35
N GLU A 328 -11.94 9.93 38.66
CA GLU A 328 -12.47 10.85 37.65
C GLU A 328 -11.36 11.38 36.73
N LYS A 329 -10.22 11.79 37.30
CA LYS A 329 -9.05 12.19 36.51
C LYS A 329 -8.58 11.06 35.59
N LEU A 330 -8.53 9.82 36.10
CA LEU A 330 -8.16 8.66 35.30
C LEU A 330 -9.18 8.39 34.18
N ARG A 331 -10.49 8.53 34.44
CA ARG A 331 -11.53 8.42 33.41
C ARG A 331 -11.33 9.45 32.30
N CYS A 332 -11.06 10.72 32.62
CA CYS A 332 -10.77 11.73 31.62
C CYS A 332 -9.52 11.39 30.78
N VAL A 333 -8.45 10.90 31.43
CA VAL A 333 -7.24 10.47 30.71
C VAL A 333 -7.52 9.29 29.79
N LEU A 334 -8.32 8.31 30.24
CA LEU A 334 -8.71 7.17 29.42
C LEU A 334 -9.56 7.61 28.22
N SER A 335 -10.54 8.48 28.41
CA SER A 335 -11.35 9.05 27.32
C SER A 335 -10.47 9.75 26.27
N ASN A 336 -9.54 10.60 26.71
CA ASN A 336 -8.61 11.27 25.79
C ASN A 336 -7.71 10.27 25.03
N ASN A 337 -7.28 9.20 25.70
CA ASN A 337 -6.51 8.15 25.06
C ASN A 337 -7.35 7.36 24.05
N GLU A 338 -8.63 7.09 24.34
CA GLU A 338 -9.57 6.44 23.41
C GLU A 338 -9.81 7.31 22.17
N GLU A 339 -10.01 8.61 22.34
CA GLU A 339 -10.10 9.58 21.23
C GLU A 339 -8.81 9.62 20.41
N THR A 340 -7.66 9.58 21.08
CA THR A 340 -6.36 9.53 20.40
C THR A 340 -6.22 8.23 19.62
N ILE A 341 -6.55 7.07 20.20
CA ILE A 341 -6.51 5.78 19.51
C ILE A 341 -7.42 5.79 18.29
N THR A 342 -8.67 6.22 18.43
CA THR A 342 -9.63 6.28 17.31
C THR A 342 -9.18 7.23 16.20
N SER A 343 -8.60 8.39 16.53
CA SER A 343 -8.00 9.31 15.56
C SER A 343 -6.86 8.66 14.77
N LEU A 344 -6.01 7.89 15.45
CA LEU A 344 -4.89 7.18 14.84
C LEU A 344 -5.33 5.98 14.01
N GLU A 345 -6.36 5.26 14.43
CA GLU A 345 -6.97 4.19 13.63
C GLU A 345 -7.57 4.75 12.33
N LEU A 346 -8.19 5.93 12.37
CA LEU A 346 -8.67 6.62 11.16
C LEU A 346 -7.52 7.04 10.25
N LEU A 347 -6.43 7.57 10.82
CA LEU A 347 -5.24 7.93 10.05
C LEU A 347 -4.60 6.70 9.40
N LEU A 348 -4.48 5.59 10.13
CA LEU A 348 -3.96 4.32 9.61
C LEU A 348 -4.83 3.77 8.48
N ARG A 349 -6.17 3.85 8.61
CA ARG A 349 -7.08 3.49 7.51
C ARG A 349 -6.89 4.41 6.30
N GLY A 350 -6.75 5.72 6.51
CA GLY A 350 -6.46 6.67 5.43
C GLY A 350 -5.16 6.34 4.70
N LYS A 351 -4.09 6.03 5.44
CA LYS A 351 -2.81 5.60 4.88
C LYS A 351 -2.89 4.26 4.16
N GLY A 352 -3.72 3.33 4.65
CA GLY A 352 -4.03 2.07 3.97
C GLY A 352 -4.65 2.31 2.59
N LEU A 353 -5.65 3.19 2.52
CA LEU A 353 -6.30 3.56 1.25
C LEU A 353 -5.35 4.30 0.29
N GLU A 354 -4.49 5.18 0.79
CA GLU A 354 -3.44 5.83 -0.02
C GLU A 354 -2.47 4.80 -0.62
N LEU A 355 -2.08 3.78 0.17
CA LEU A 355 -1.20 2.72 -0.30
C LEU A 355 -1.87 1.85 -1.36
N GLU A 356 -3.13 1.48 -1.16
CA GLU A 356 -3.94 0.77 -2.18
C GLU A 356 -4.03 1.57 -3.48
N GLN A 357 -4.31 2.89 -3.41
CA GLN A 357 -4.36 3.76 -4.59
C GLN A 357 -3.01 3.83 -5.33
N VAL A 358 -1.89 3.89 -4.61
CA VAL A 358 -0.55 3.88 -5.22
C VAL A 358 -0.25 2.53 -5.86
N CYS A 359 -0.63 1.42 -5.21
CA CYS A 359 -0.50 0.08 -5.78
C CYS A 359 -1.33 -0.07 -7.07
N GLU A 360 -2.57 0.40 -7.08
CA GLU A 360 -3.43 0.40 -8.26
C GLU A 360 -2.86 1.28 -9.38
N ALA A 361 -2.41 2.51 -9.05
CA ALA A 361 -1.77 3.40 -10.02
C ALA A 361 -0.50 2.78 -10.63
N TRP A 362 0.31 2.09 -9.81
CA TRP A 362 1.49 1.37 -10.27
C TRP A 362 1.13 0.20 -11.19
N HIS A 363 0.14 -0.63 -10.83
CA HIS A 363 -0.35 -1.71 -11.68
C HIS A 363 -0.88 -1.19 -13.02
N ASN A 364 -1.65 -0.09 -13.01
CA ASN A 364 -2.15 0.54 -14.23
C ASN A 364 -1.02 1.06 -15.12
N ALA A 365 -0.04 1.77 -14.53
CA ALA A 365 1.13 2.25 -15.26
C ALA A 365 1.93 1.09 -15.87
N GLN A 366 2.07 -0.01 -15.13
CA GLN A 366 2.73 -1.22 -15.61
C GLN A 366 1.96 -1.90 -16.75
N SER A 367 0.62 -1.94 -16.71
CA SER A 367 -0.21 -2.45 -17.80
C SER A 367 -0.03 -1.63 -19.07
N VAL A 368 -0.11 -0.30 -18.96
CA VAL A 368 0.09 0.62 -20.10
C VAL A 368 1.49 0.47 -20.69
N GLN A 369 2.51 0.26 -19.87
CA GLN A 369 3.87 0.01 -20.35
C GLN A 369 3.95 -1.29 -21.18
N ARG A 370 3.35 -2.39 -20.69
CA ARG A 370 3.28 -3.65 -21.45
C ARG A 370 2.52 -3.49 -22.77
N GLU A 371 1.39 -2.80 -22.76
CA GLU A 371 0.60 -2.54 -23.97
C GLU A 371 1.41 -1.76 -25.02
N LYS A 372 2.19 -0.76 -24.59
CA LYS A 372 3.09 -0.02 -25.48
C LYS A 372 4.18 -0.93 -26.05
N GLU A 373 4.82 -1.75 -25.22
CA GLU A 373 5.84 -2.71 -25.66
C GLU A 373 5.28 -3.72 -26.67
N GLU A 374 4.11 -4.29 -26.39
CA GLU A 374 3.41 -5.19 -27.31
C GLU A 374 3.01 -4.50 -28.61
N SER A 375 2.58 -3.24 -28.55
CA SER A 375 2.28 -2.44 -29.75
C SER A 375 3.52 -2.16 -30.58
N HIS A 376 4.65 -1.85 -29.93
CA HIS A 376 5.93 -1.70 -30.62
C HIS A 376 6.36 -3.01 -31.28
N VAL A 377 6.24 -4.14 -30.59
CA VAL A 377 6.55 -5.46 -31.14
C VAL A 377 5.62 -5.81 -32.31
N ARG A 378 4.32 -5.52 -32.21
CA ARG A 378 3.36 -5.68 -33.33
C ARG A 378 3.76 -4.83 -34.54
N SER A 379 4.09 -3.55 -34.34
CA SER A 379 4.53 -2.66 -35.42
C SER A 379 5.84 -3.11 -36.07
N LEU A 380 6.79 -3.64 -35.29
CA LEU A 380 8.03 -4.22 -35.84
C LEU A 380 7.74 -5.44 -36.72
N ARG A 381 6.86 -6.35 -36.26
CA ARG A 381 6.44 -7.50 -37.06
C ARG A 381 5.75 -7.09 -38.36
N GLU A 382 4.89 -6.07 -38.32
CA GLU A 382 4.24 -5.52 -39.51
C GLU A 382 5.26 -4.97 -40.51
N ARG A 383 6.27 -4.24 -40.02
CA ARG A 383 7.39 -3.76 -40.86
C ARG A 383 8.16 -4.92 -41.48
N ASP A 384 8.48 -5.95 -40.72
CA ASP A 384 9.18 -7.14 -41.22
C ASP A 384 8.35 -7.89 -42.28
N THR A 385 7.03 -7.97 -42.10
CA THR A 385 6.14 -8.53 -43.13
C THR A 385 6.12 -7.70 -44.40
N LEU A 386 6.08 -6.36 -44.30
CA LEU A 386 6.15 -5.47 -45.47
C LEU A 386 7.50 -5.56 -46.18
N ILE A 387 8.60 -5.62 -45.43
CA ILE A 387 9.95 -5.82 -45.99
C ILE A 387 10.00 -7.15 -46.74
N SER A 388 9.48 -8.23 -46.15
CA SER A 388 9.41 -9.55 -46.77
C SER A 388 8.59 -9.49 -48.07
N GLN A 389 7.41 -8.87 -48.05
CA GLN A 389 6.56 -8.70 -49.25
C GLN A 389 7.25 -7.90 -50.36
N LEU A 390 7.95 -6.82 -50.01
CA LEU A 390 8.72 -6.01 -50.96
C LEU A 390 9.90 -6.80 -51.54
N GLN A 391 10.63 -7.56 -50.72
CA GLN A 391 11.70 -8.44 -51.20
C GLN A 391 11.17 -9.50 -52.16
N THR A 392 10.03 -10.13 -51.85
CA THR A 392 9.40 -11.12 -52.73
C THR A 392 8.94 -10.49 -54.04
N SER A 393 8.29 -9.32 -54.00
CA SER A 393 7.87 -8.58 -55.22
C SER A 393 9.04 -8.13 -56.07
N LEU A 394 10.13 -7.70 -55.44
CA LEU A 394 11.33 -7.29 -56.16
C LEU A 394 11.99 -8.50 -56.81
N HIS A 395 12.08 -9.63 -56.10
CA HIS A 395 12.60 -10.88 -56.65
C HIS A 395 11.75 -11.42 -57.82
N THR A 396 10.42 -11.40 -57.71
CA THR A 396 9.54 -11.80 -58.82
C THR A 396 9.72 -10.89 -60.03
N ARG A 397 9.80 -9.56 -59.83
CA ARG A 397 10.07 -8.61 -60.92
C ARG A 397 11.44 -8.81 -61.56
N THR A 398 12.47 -9.08 -60.77
CA THR A 398 13.80 -9.41 -61.29
C THR A 398 13.74 -10.70 -62.13
N LYS A 399 13.07 -11.73 -61.63
CA LYS A 399 12.88 -13.00 -62.35
C LYS A 399 12.10 -12.82 -63.65
N GLU A 400 11.00 -12.05 -63.64
CA GLU A 400 10.24 -11.70 -64.85
C GLU A 400 11.10 -10.94 -65.87
N ALA A 401 11.97 -10.04 -65.42
CA ALA A 401 12.90 -9.30 -66.29
C ALA A 401 13.99 -10.22 -66.88
N GLU A 402 14.50 -11.17 -66.09
CA GLU A 402 15.43 -12.21 -66.54
C GLU A 402 14.76 -13.14 -67.57
N GLU A 403 13.53 -13.58 -67.32
CA GLU A 403 12.72 -14.39 -68.24
C GLU A 403 12.41 -13.62 -69.54
N MET A 404 12.01 -12.35 -69.46
CA MET A 404 11.81 -11.49 -70.63
C MET A 404 13.10 -11.31 -71.43
N THR A 405 14.24 -11.13 -70.76
CA THR A 405 15.56 -11.04 -71.40
C THR A 405 15.92 -12.36 -72.08
N ALA A 406 15.68 -13.50 -71.42
CA ALA A 406 15.90 -14.82 -71.98
C ALA A 406 14.99 -15.10 -73.20
N VAL A 407 13.70 -14.71 -73.14
CA VAL A 407 12.75 -14.83 -74.25
C VAL A 407 13.18 -13.97 -75.43
N LEU A 408 13.56 -12.71 -75.19
CA LEU A 408 14.07 -11.81 -76.24
C LEU A 408 15.37 -12.33 -76.86
N LEU A 409 16.27 -12.92 -76.07
CA LEU A 409 17.49 -13.59 -76.56
C LEU A 409 17.18 -14.90 -77.29
N SER A 410 16.08 -15.59 -76.95
CA SER A 410 15.63 -16.84 -77.58
C SER A 410 14.79 -16.64 -78.84
N LYS A 411 14.34 -15.42 -79.15
CA LYS A 411 13.49 -15.12 -80.31
C LYS A 411 14.28 -15.18 -81.62
N VAL A 412 14.57 -16.41 -82.03
CA VAL A 412 14.55 -16.89 -83.39
C VAL A 412 13.36 -17.87 -83.48
N SER A 413 12.21 -17.34 -83.93
CA SER A 413 10.91 -18.00 -84.20
C SER A 413 10.16 -18.66 -83.02
N VAL A 414 8.94 -18.19 -82.70
CA VAL A 414 8.03 -18.89 -81.78
C VAL A 414 6.58 -18.83 -82.28
N GLY A 415 5.91 -19.99 -82.27
CA GLY A 415 4.53 -20.23 -82.72
C GLY A 415 3.46 -20.14 -81.61
N SER A 416 2.19 -20.18 -82.00
CA SER A 416 1.03 -19.82 -81.16
C SER A 416 0.78 -20.68 -79.91
N ASN A 417 1.47 -21.82 -79.75
CA ASN A 417 1.27 -22.74 -78.62
C ASN A 417 1.98 -22.27 -77.33
N GLU A 418 3.14 -21.63 -77.46
CA GLU A 418 3.89 -21.10 -76.30
C GLU A 418 3.20 -19.90 -75.66
N VAL A 419 2.50 -19.08 -76.47
CA VAL A 419 1.67 -17.97 -75.98
C VAL A 419 0.47 -18.49 -75.15
N ALA A 420 -0.09 -19.64 -75.52
CA ALA A 420 -1.22 -20.24 -74.80
C ALA A 420 -0.80 -20.82 -73.43
N GLU A 421 0.35 -21.50 -73.36
CA GLU A 421 0.88 -21.99 -72.08
C GLU A 421 1.33 -20.84 -71.16
N GLU A 422 1.88 -19.74 -71.71
CA GLU A 422 2.20 -18.54 -70.94
C GLU A 422 0.95 -17.83 -70.38
N LEU A 423 -0.14 -17.75 -71.16
CA LEU A 423 -1.40 -17.21 -70.65
C LEU A 423 -2.00 -18.08 -69.54
N LYS A 424 -1.81 -19.40 -69.62
CA LYS A 424 -2.30 -20.37 -68.64
C LYS A 424 -1.51 -20.31 -67.33
N SER A 425 -0.17 -20.24 -67.38
CA SER A 425 0.66 -20.02 -66.18
C SER A 425 0.35 -18.69 -65.51
N ARG A 426 0.14 -17.63 -66.30
CA ARG A 426 -0.22 -16.29 -65.81
C ARG A 426 -1.62 -16.23 -65.20
N LEU A 427 -2.57 -17.00 -65.73
CA LEU A 427 -3.90 -17.16 -65.14
C LEU A 427 -3.84 -17.92 -63.80
N GLN A 428 -3.09 -19.02 -63.75
CA GLN A 428 -2.90 -19.80 -62.51
C GLN A 428 -2.24 -18.98 -61.40
N LEU A 429 -1.23 -18.17 -61.75
CA LEU A 429 -0.60 -17.24 -60.80
C LEU A 429 -1.60 -16.20 -60.29
N LYS A 430 -2.43 -15.63 -61.19
CA LYS A 430 -3.50 -14.70 -60.78
C LYS A 430 -4.49 -15.36 -59.83
N GLU A 431 -4.89 -16.59 -60.11
CA GLU A 431 -5.85 -17.34 -59.29
C GLU A 431 -5.27 -17.63 -57.90
N HIS A 432 -4.00 -18.01 -57.80
CA HIS A 432 -3.29 -18.18 -56.54
C HIS A 432 -3.21 -16.87 -55.72
N LEU A 433 -2.86 -15.75 -56.36
CA LEU A 433 -2.78 -14.45 -55.69
C LEU A 433 -4.16 -13.97 -55.20
N PHE A 434 -5.23 -14.24 -55.95
CA PHE A 434 -6.59 -13.97 -55.48
C PHE A 434 -6.97 -14.85 -54.28
N GLN A 435 -6.57 -16.13 -54.29
CA GLN A 435 -6.79 -17.02 -53.16
C GLN A 435 -6.09 -16.50 -51.89
N GLU A 436 -4.83 -16.06 -52.01
CA GLU A 436 -4.06 -15.48 -50.91
C GLU A 436 -4.71 -14.20 -50.40
N LEU A 437 -5.06 -13.26 -51.27
CA LEU A 437 -5.74 -12.00 -50.90
C LEU A 437 -7.07 -12.25 -50.18
N LEU A 438 -7.87 -13.22 -50.64
CA LEU A 438 -9.12 -13.58 -49.98
C LEU A 438 -8.86 -14.22 -48.61
N SER A 439 -7.83 -15.06 -48.49
CA SER A 439 -7.45 -15.67 -47.21
C SER A 439 -6.93 -14.63 -46.20
N ASP A 440 -6.12 -13.66 -46.65
CA ASP A 440 -5.63 -12.57 -45.82
C ASP A 440 -6.77 -11.65 -45.38
N ARG A 441 -7.68 -11.30 -46.29
CA ARG A 441 -8.87 -10.50 -45.94
C ARG A 441 -9.77 -11.23 -44.95
N SER A 442 -9.92 -12.55 -45.08
CA SER A 442 -10.66 -13.38 -44.12
C SER A 442 -9.95 -13.41 -42.77
N ARG A 443 -8.63 -13.59 -42.74
CA ARG A 443 -7.82 -13.58 -41.51
C ARG A 443 -7.90 -12.24 -40.80
N GLN A 444 -7.72 -11.13 -41.53
CA GLN A 444 -7.81 -9.78 -40.98
C GLN A 444 -9.20 -9.48 -40.41
N THR A 445 -10.27 -9.91 -41.10
CA THR A 445 -11.64 -9.75 -40.59
C THR A 445 -11.84 -10.54 -39.30
N GLN A 446 -11.30 -11.76 -39.21
CA GLN A 446 -11.36 -12.59 -38.01
C GLN A 446 -10.56 -11.97 -36.84
N GLU A 447 -9.36 -11.43 -37.12
CA GLU A 447 -8.54 -10.72 -36.13
C GLU A 447 -9.28 -9.48 -35.59
N HIS A 448 -9.86 -8.65 -36.46
CA HIS A 448 -10.69 -7.53 -36.04
C HIS A 448 -11.91 -7.98 -35.23
N HIS A 449 -12.57 -9.07 -35.63
CA HIS A 449 -13.68 -9.63 -34.86
C HIS A 449 -13.23 -10.08 -33.46
N SER A 450 -12.08 -10.73 -33.33
CA SER A 450 -11.51 -11.13 -32.03
C SER A 450 -11.16 -9.92 -31.15
N GLN A 451 -10.55 -8.87 -31.73
CA GLN A 451 -10.22 -7.64 -31.00
C GLN A 451 -11.47 -6.92 -30.48
N VAL A 452 -12.52 -6.85 -31.30
CA VAL A 452 -13.81 -6.28 -30.88
C VAL A 452 -14.42 -7.10 -29.75
N GLN A 453 -14.35 -8.43 -29.83
CA GLN A 453 -14.86 -9.31 -28.78
C GLN A 453 -14.09 -9.13 -27.46
N ASP A 454 -12.76 -9.00 -27.50
CA ASP A 454 -11.94 -8.76 -26.31
C ASP A 454 -12.23 -7.40 -25.66
N LEU A 455 -12.48 -6.37 -26.48
CA LEU A 455 -12.93 -5.06 -25.99
C LEU A 455 -14.30 -5.16 -25.32
N LEU A 456 -15.26 -5.88 -25.92
CA LEU A 456 -16.58 -6.11 -25.32
C LEU A 456 -16.48 -6.88 -23.99
N ASN A 457 -15.59 -7.87 -23.91
CA ASN A 457 -15.31 -8.60 -22.66
C ASN A 457 -14.72 -7.68 -21.58
N THR A 458 -13.79 -6.81 -21.97
CA THR A 458 -13.17 -5.83 -21.07
C THR A 458 -14.19 -4.80 -20.56
N ILE A 459 -15.07 -4.31 -21.44
CA ILE A 459 -16.18 -3.42 -21.07
C ILE A 459 -17.12 -4.13 -20.09
N SER A 460 -17.51 -5.37 -20.39
CA SER A 460 -18.38 -6.18 -19.53
C SER A 460 -17.77 -6.40 -18.14
N ALA A 461 -16.47 -6.66 -18.05
CA ALA A 461 -15.76 -6.80 -16.77
C ALA A 461 -15.73 -5.48 -15.98
N ARG A 462 -15.51 -4.34 -16.64
CA ARG A 462 -15.58 -3.02 -16.01
C ARG A 462 -17.00 -2.67 -15.54
N GLU A 463 -18.02 -2.97 -16.34
CA GLU A 463 -19.42 -2.80 -15.95
C GLU A 463 -19.77 -3.65 -14.73
N GLN A 464 -19.29 -4.89 -14.66
CA GLN A 464 -19.47 -5.74 -13.49
C GLN A 464 -18.81 -5.14 -12.24
N TYR A 465 -17.57 -4.65 -12.36
CA TYR A 465 -16.88 -3.99 -11.26
C TYR A 465 -17.62 -2.73 -10.76
N ILE A 466 -18.13 -1.91 -11.68
CA ILE A 466 -18.93 -0.73 -11.34
C ILE A 466 -20.21 -1.13 -10.62
N ARG A 467 -20.90 -2.19 -11.08
CA ARG A 467 -22.08 -2.73 -10.38
C ARG A 467 -21.74 -3.20 -8.98
N ASP A 468 -20.68 -3.99 -8.82
CA ASP A 468 -20.28 -4.55 -7.52
C ASP A 468 -19.84 -3.45 -6.54
N SER A 469 -19.10 -2.45 -7.01
CA SER A 469 -18.73 -1.29 -6.19
C SER A 469 -19.93 -0.44 -5.80
N ALA A 470 -20.88 -0.20 -6.70
CA ALA A 470 -22.12 0.50 -6.38
C ALA A 470 -22.96 -0.25 -5.32
N VAL A 471 -23.02 -1.58 -5.39
CA VAL A 471 -23.68 -2.41 -4.37
C VAL A 471 -22.98 -2.28 -3.01
N ARG A 472 -21.64 -2.36 -2.96
CA ARG A 472 -20.88 -2.18 -1.71
C ARG A 472 -21.09 -0.81 -1.08
N VAL A 473 -21.04 0.25 -1.89
CA VAL A 473 -21.32 1.62 -1.42
C VAL A 473 -22.76 1.73 -0.92
N GLY A 474 -23.72 1.14 -1.63
CA GLY A 474 -25.12 1.08 -1.19
C GLY A 474 -25.30 0.40 0.17
N GLN A 475 -24.58 -0.69 0.43
CA GLN A 475 -24.58 -1.39 1.73
C GLN A 475 -24.02 -0.50 2.85
N VAL A 476 -22.86 0.13 2.62
CA VAL A 476 -22.24 1.04 3.61
C VAL A 476 -23.17 2.22 3.91
N MET A 477 -23.79 2.82 2.90
CA MET A 477 -24.74 3.92 3.09
C MET A 477 -25.99 3.47 3.87
N ALA A 478 -26.50 2.26 3.63
CA ALA A 478 -27.62 1.69 4.37
C ALA A 478 -27.27 1.46 5.85
N GLU A 479 -26.08 0.92 6.14
CA GLU A 479 -25.57 0.71 7.51
C GLU A 479 -25.38 2.04 8.26
N GLN A 480 -24.80 3.04 7.60
CA GLN A 480 -24.64 4.38 8.18
C GLN A 480 -25.99 5.06 8.45
N THR A 481 -26.95 4.90 7.53
CA THR A 481 -28.32 5.42 7.71
C THR A 481 -29.02 4.72 8.89
N ALA A 482 -28.88 3.40 9.01
CA ALA A 482 -29.41 2.63 10.14
C ALA A 482 -28.78 3.05 11.47
N ARG A 483 -27.46 3.29 11.50
CA ARG A 483 -26.76 3.79 12.70
C ARG A 483 -27.23 5.18 13.11
N LEU A 484 -27.45 6.08 12.15
CA LEU A 484 -28.01 7.42 12.41
C LEU A 484 -29.44 7.33 12.96
N GLN A 485 -30.28 6.45 12.41
CA GLN A 485 -31.63 6.22 12.93
C GLN A 485 -31.61 5.64 14.35
N GLU A 486 -30.67 4.72 14.63
CA GLU A 486 -30.49 4.12 15.95
C GLU A 486 -30.01 5.15 16.98
N LEU A 487 -29.06 6.02 16.65
CA LEU A 487 -28.63 7.13 17.52
C LEU A 487 -29.79 8.10 17.81
N ARG A 488 -30.59 8.45 16.80
CA ARG A 488 -31.79 9.28 16.97
C ARG A 488 -32.83 8.59 17.87
N ARG A 489 -33.00 7.28 17.74
CA ARG A 489 -33.90 6.48 18.59
C ARG A 489 -33.41 6.44 20.04
N GLN A 490 -32.11 6.25 20.26
CA GLN A 490 -31.50 6.23 21.59
C GLN A 490 -31.71 7.58 22.30
N LEU A 491 -31.48 8.71 21.60
CA LEU A 491 -31.79 10.05 22.08
C LEU A 491 -33.28 10.27 22.38
N GLY A 492 -34.17 9.76 21.53
CA GLY A 492 -35.63 9.85 21.74
C GLY A 492 -36.16 8.95 22.86
N SER A 493 -35.40 7.93 23.26
CA SER A 493 -35.77 6.95 24.30
C SER A 493 -35.04 7.15 25.63
N ALA A 494 -34.22 8.20 25.75
CA ALA A 494 -33.46 8.49 26.97
C ALA A 494 -34.43 8.68 28.17
N ASN A 495 -34.39 7.73 29.10
CA ASN A 495 -35.20 7.73 30.32
C ASN A 495 -34.72 8.90 31.22
N PRO A 496 -35.58 9.57 32.02
CA PRO A 496 -35.19 10.70 32.88
C PRO A 496 -34.21 10.35 34.03
N GLN A 497 -33.59 9.17 34.00
CA GLN A 497 -32.54 8.72 34.91
C GLN A 497 -31.14 8.63 34.25
N SER A 498 -30.99 8.85 32.94
CA SER A 498 -29.66 8.98 32.32
C SER A 498 -29.03 10.30 32.77
N THR A 499 -27.73 10.31 33.05
CA THR A 499 -27.08 11.54 33.52
C THR A 499 -27.02 12.56 32.39
N GLU A 500 -27.02 13.86 32.70
CA GLU A 500 -26.87 14.93 31.69
C GLU A 500 -25.64 14.71 30.80
N ALA A 501 -24.58 14.10 31.35
CA ALA A 501 -23.36 13.72 30.64
C ALA A 501 -23.58 12.63 29.57
N ASP A 502 -24.40 11.62 29.85
CA ASP A 502 -24.73 10.55 28.89
C ASP A 502 -25.60 11.07 27.74
N THR A 503 -26.51 12.02 28.03
CA THR A 503 -27.30 12.68 26.98
C THR A 503 -26.46 13.66 26.15
N GLN A 504 -25.49 14.33 26.78
CA GLN A 504 -24.60 15.28 26.10
C GLN A 504 -23.65 14.56 25.15
N THR A 505 -23.06 13.44 25.57
CA THR A 505 -22.18 12.61 24.74
C THR A 505 -22.90 12.05 23.51
N LEU A 506 -24.14 11.57 23.65
CA LEU A 506 -24.96 11.14 22.51
C LEU A 506 -25.33 12.30 21.58
N GLN A 507 -25.58 13.51 22.10
CA GLN A 507 -25.80 14.71 21.27
C GLN A 507 -24.55 15.09 20.48
N ASP A 508 -23.38 15.03 21.11
CA ASP A 508 -22.10 15.36 20.46
C ASP A 508 -21.75 14.32 19.37
N GLU A 509 -22.00 13.03 19.61
CA GLU A 509 -21.81 11.96 18.62
C GLU A 509 -22.77 12.13 17.41
N LEU A 510 -24.01 12.55 17.65
CA LEU A 510 -24.97 12.88 16.58
C LEU A 510 -24.54 14.12 15.76
N GLN A 511 -24.04 15.17 16.42
CA GLN A 511 -23.53 16.35 15.71
C GLN A 511 -22.31 16.01 14.85
N LEU A 512 -21.43 15.15 15.35
CA LEU A 512 -20.21 14.75 14.66
C LEU A 512 -20.52 13.85 13.45
N THR A 513 -21.48 12.93 13.58
CA THR A 513 -21.96 12.10 12.46
C THR A 513 -22.66 12.92 11.37
N LEU A 514 -23.49 13.92 11.74
CA LEU A 514 -24.10 14.86 10.79
C LEU A 514 -23.07 15.75 10.06
N ARG A 515 -21.98 16.14 10.73
CA ARG A 515 -20.88 16.88 10.09
C ARG A 515 -20.15 15.99 9.07
N ARG A 516 -19.84 14.75 9.43
CA ARG A 516 -19.26 13.77 8.51
C ARG A 516 -20.15 13.47 7.32
N GLU A 517 -21.47 13.39 7.52
CA GLU A 517 -22.45 13.24 6.42
C GLU A 517 -22.42 14.44 5.47
N ARG A 518 -22.36 15.67 5.99
CA ARG A 518 -22.22 16.89 5.15
C ARG A 518 -20.90 16.92 4.40
N GLU A 519 -19.80 16.51 5.02
CA GLU A 519 -18.49 16.42 4.38
C GLU A 519 -18.49 15.37 3.26
N ALA A 520 -19.08 14.19 3.50
CA ALA A 520 -19.26 13.16 2.47
C ALA A 520 -20.16 13.65 1.32
N GLN A 521 -21.25 14.36 1.63
CA GLN A 521 -22.13 14.98 0.63
C GLN A 521 -21.36 16.00 -0.23
N ASN A 522 -20.50 16.82 0.39
CA ASN A 522 -19.66 17.78 -0.32
C ASN A 522 -18.63 17.08 -1.22
N GLN A 523 -18.02 15.98 -0.75
CA GLN A 523 -17.10 15.16 -1.54
C GLN A 523 -17.81 14.54 -2.75
N LEU A 524 -19.01 13.97 -2.55
CA LEU A 524 -19.84 13.46 -3.65
C LEU A 524 -20.20 14.55 -4.65
N THR A 525 -20.51 15.75 -4.18
CA THR A 525 -20.82 16.89 -5.05
C THR A 525 -19.60 17.31 -5.86
N ALA A 526 -18.40 17.33 -5.25
CA ALA A 526 -17.15 17.59 -5.95
C ALA A 526 -16.84 16.52 -7.01
N LEU A 527 -17.05 15.24 -6.69
CA LEU A 527 -16.90 14.13 -7.63
C LEU A 527 -17.91 14.20 -8.79
N HIS A 528 -19.14 14.63 -8.55
CA HIS A 528 -20.11 14.85 -9.63
C HIS A 528 -19.68 16.00 -10.56
N VAL A 529 -19.07 17.07 -10.03
CA VAL A 529 -18.55 18.17 -10.84
C VAL A 529 -17.36 17.71 -11.70
N THR A 530 -16.44 16.91 -11.15
CA THR A 530 -15.33 16.35 -11.93
C THR A 530 -15.80 15.36 -12.99
N LEU A 531 -16.78 14.51 -12.66
CA LEU A 531 -17.40 13.60 -13.62
C LEU A 531 -18.08 14.36 -14.77
N ALA A 532 -18.81 15.44 -14.47
CA ALA A 532 -19.41 16.29 -15.49
C ALA A 532 -18.36 16.92 -16.41
N SER A 533 -17.24 17.39 -15.86
CA SER A 533 -16.11 17.91 -16.64
C SER A 533 -15.50 16.84 -17.56
N HIS A 534 -15.29 15.63 -17.06
CA HIS A 534 -14.80 14.51 -17.88
C HIS A 534 -15.80 14.14 -18.99
N GLN A 535 -17.09 14.17 -18.70
CA GLN A 535 -18.11 13.87 -19.70
C GLN A 535 -18.17 14.92 -20.81
N ASP A 536 -17.96 16.20 -20.49
CA ASP A 536 -17.85 17.26 -21.51
C ASP A 536 -16.55 17.16 -22.32
N GLN A 537 -15.44 16.76 -21.71
CA GLN A 537 -14.21 16.43 -22.44
C GLN A 537 -14.42 15.29 -23.45
N LEU A 538 -15.07 14.21 -23.03
CA LEU A 538 -15.39 13.07 -23.91
C LEU A 538 -16.30 13.48 -25.07
N LYS A 539 -17.32 14.32 -24.83
CA LYS A 539 -18.16 14.86 -25.91
C LYS A 539 -17.36 15.70 -26.91
N THR A 540 -16.43 16.51 -26.41
CA THR A 540 -15.56 17.34 -27.26
C THR A 540 -14.68 16.45 -28.14
N GLN A 541 -14.03 15.44 -27.54
CA GLN A 541 -13.24 14.44 -28.28
C GLN A 541 -14.07 13.67 -29.31
N ALA A 542 -15.30 13.29 -28.97
CA ALA A 542 -16.20 12.63 -29.91
C ALA A 542 -16.51 13.54 -31.12
N SER A 543 -16.75 14.84 -30.88
CA SER A 543 -16.98 15.80 -31.97
C SER A 543 -15.74 15.99 -32.87
N ASP A 544 -14.54 15.94 -32.29
CA ASP A 544 -13.28 15.98 -33.04
C ASP A 544 -13.09 14.73 -33.91
N ILE A 545 -13.39 13.55 -33.36
CA ILE A 545 -13.34 12.27 -34.09
C ILE A 545 -14.35 12.28 -35.25
N GLU A 546 -15.56 12.81 -35.05
CA GLU A 546 -16.53 12.98 -36.13
C GLU A 546 -16.03 13.93 -37.21
N ALA A 547 -15.41 15.06 -36.84
CA ALA A 547 -14.83 16.00 -37.80
C ALA A 547 -13.68 15.38 -38.61
N LEU A 548 -12.82 14.61 -37.95
CA LEU A 548 -11.76 13.84 -38.61
C LEU A 548 -12.34 12.77 -39.54
N SER A 549 -13.39 12.06 -39.11
CA SER A 549 -14.07 11.05 -39.94
C SER A 549 -14.67 11.66 -41.20
N ARG A 550 -15.31 12.83 -41.09
CA ARG A 550 -15.78 13.60 -42.26
C ARG A 550 -14.62 13.98 -43.18
N THR A 551 -13.49 14.42 -42.62
CA THR A 551 -12.29 14.77 -43.39
C THR A 551 -11.72 13.57 -44.13
N VAL A 552 -11.65 12.41 -43.47
CA VAL A 552 -11.20 11.15 -44.09
C VAL A 552 -12.13 10.76 -45.23
N SER A 553 -13.45 10.81 -45.02
CA SER A 553 -14.43 10.47 -46.06
C SER A 553 -14.33 11.40 -47.28
N ILE A 554 -14.12 12.70 -47.07
CA ILE A 554 -13.84 13.66 -48.17
C ILE A 554 -12.55 13.29 -48.90
N LYS A 555 -11.49 12.91 -48.17
CA LYS A 555 -10.23 12.47 -48.78
C LYS A 555 -10.41 11.17 -49.57
N GLU A 556 -11.22 10.23 -49.11
CA GLU A 556 -11.55 9.00 -49.84
C GLU A 556 -12.30 9.29 -51.14
N GLU A 557 -13.26 10.21 -51.13
CA GLU A 557 -13.95 10.69 -52.35
C GLU A 557 -12.95 11.31 -53.34
N ILE A 558 -12.05 12.18 -52.87
CA ILE A 558 -10.99 12.77 -53.71
C ILE A 558 -10.05 11.69 -54.27
N ILE A 559 -9.68 10.70 -53.46
CA ILE A 559 -8.82 9.58 -53.91
C ILE A 559 -9.55 8.78 -55.00
N LYS A 560 -10.85 8.48 -54.83
CA LYS A 560 -11.65 7.82 -55.87
C LYS A 560 -11.69 8.64 -57.15
N ASP A 561 -11.92 9.96 -57.06
CA ASP A 561 -11.94 10.84 -58.24
C ASP A 561 -10.57 10.89 -58.95
N LEU A 562 -9.49 11.00 -58.19
CA LEU A 562 -8.12 10.96 -58.73
C LEU A 562 -7.80 9.61 -59.36
N GLN A 563 -8.23 8.50 -58.76
CA GLN A 563 -8.10 7.17 -59.33
C GLN A 563 -8.88 7.04 -60.64
N ILE A 564 -10.09 7.60 -60.74
CA ILE A 564 -10.87 7.63 -61.98
C ILE A 564 -10.18 8.49 -63.05
N GLN A 565 -9.58 9.63 -62.68
CA GLN A 565 -8.84 10.50 -63.60
C GLN A 565 -7.49 9.90 -64.06
N LEU A 566 -6.86 9.07 -63.24
CA LEU A 566 -5.60 8.37 -63.55
C LEU A 566 -5.80 7.12 -64.42
N VAL A 567 -7.02 6.63 -64.55
CA VAL A 567 -7.34 5.57 -65.53
C VAL A 567 -7.50 6.24 -66.89
N ASP A 568 -6.58 5.94 -67.81
CA ASP A 568 -6.61 6.46 -69.17
C ASP A 568 -7.92 6.00 -69.86
N PRO A 569 -8.78 6.90 -70.38
CA PRO A 569 -10.04 6.51 -71.04
C PRO A 569 -9.83 5.64 -72.28
N SER A 570 -8.59 5.55 -72.76
CA SER A 570 -8.11 4.65 -73.82
C SER A 570 -8.03 3.18 -73.37
N ASP A 571 -7.85 2.93 -72.06
CA ASP A 571 -7.68 1.59 -71.49
C ASP A 571 -9.01 0.95 -71.07
N LEU A 572 -10.07 1.73 -70.80
CA LEU A 572 -11.42 1.21 -70.55
C LEU A 572 -11.96 0.35 -71.71
N PRO A 573 -11.96 0.82 -72.98
CA PRO A 573 -12.44 0.03 -74.11
C PRO A 573 -11.51 -1.16 -74.40
N LEU A 574 -10.21 -1.06 -74.10
CA LEU A 574 -9.26 -2.17 -74.23
C LEU A 574 -9.51 -3.25 -73.16
N VAL A 575 -9.83 -2.85 -71.93
CA VAL A 575 -10.21 -3.76 -70.84
C VAL A 575 -11.56 -4.42 -71.15
N GLU A 576 -12.56 -3.69 -71.65
CA GLU A 576 -13.82 -4.28 -72.10
C GLU A 576 -13.63 -5.21 -73.30
N GLN A 577 -12.79 -4.84 -74.27
CA GLN A 577 -12.44 -5.71 -75.40
C GLN A 577 -11.72 -6.98 -74.95
N LEU A 578 -10.73 -6.88 -74.08
CA LEU A 578 -10.04 -8.05 -73.52
C LEU A 578 -10.98 -8.91 -72.66
N THR A 579 -11.93 -8.30 -71.94
CA THR A 579 -12.93 -9.03 -71.15
C THR A 579 -13.92 -9.77 -72.06
N GLN A 580 -14.36 -9.14 -73.15
CA GLN A 580 -15.19 -9.77 -74.18
C GLN A 580 -14.43 -10.85 -74.96
N GLU A 581 -13.16 -10.64 -75.27
CA GLU A 581 -12.31 -11.66 -75.90
C GLU A 581 -12.06 -12.85 -74.98
N LEU A 582 -11.81 -12.63 -73.69
CA LEU A 582 -11.69 -13.70 -72.70
C LEU A 582 -13.03 -14.44 -72.52
N GLN A 583 -14.16 -13.76 -72.63
CA GLN A 583 -15.48 -14.39 -72.58
C GLN A 583 -15.77 -15.20 -73.84
N MET A 584 -15.43 -14.68 -75.02
CA MET A 584 -15.48 -15.40 -76.30
C MET A 584 -14.54 -16.60 -76.34
N LEU A 585 -13.36 -16.49 -75.74
CA LEU A 585 -12.41 -17.61 -75.61
C LEU A 585 -12.92 -18.64 -74.61
N ARG A 586 -13.50 -18.21 -73.48
CA ARG A 586 -14.16 -19.11 -72.51
C ARG A 586 -15.33 -19.86 -73.14
N GLU A 587 -16.16 -19.18 -73.93
CA GLU A 587 -17.25 -19.79 -74.69
C GLU A 587 -16.72 -20.75 -75.76
N LYS A 588 -15.67 -20.37 -76.52
CA LYS A 588 -15.02 -21.25 -77.50
C LYS A 588 -14.38 -22.48 -76.87
N VAL A 589 -13.76 -22.36 -75.70
CA VAL A 589 -13.22 -23.51 -74.95
C VAL A 589 -14.36 -24.42 -74.47
N GLN A 590 -15.45 -23.84 -73.95
CA GLN A 590 -16.65 -24.59 -73.55
C GLN A 590 -17.36 -25.29 -74.74
N HIS A 591 -17.28 -24.70 -75.95
CA HIS A 591 -17.77 -25.29 -77.20
C HIS A 591 -16.81 -26.35 -77.78
N GLN A 592 -15.49 -26.19 -77.61
CA GLN A 592 -14.51 -27.21 -77.99
C GLN A 592 -14.58 -28.43 -77.07
N ASP A 593 -14.80 -28.26 -75.76
CA ASP A 593 -15.01 -29.37 -74.84
C ASP A 593 -16.29 -30.17 -75.17
N SER A 594 -17.35 -29.51 -75.64
CA SER A 594 -18.56 -30.19 -76.13
C SER A 594 -18.38 -30.86 -77.50
N THR A 595 -17.44 -30.41 -78.32
CA THR A 595 -17.09 -31.05 -79.61
C THR A 595 -16.15 -32.26 -79.41
N CYS A 596 -15.32 -32.25 -78.35
CA CYS A 596 -14.44 -33.34 -77.95
C CYS A 596 -15.16 -34.51 -77.26
N ILE A 597 -16.36 -34.29 -76.69
CA ILE A 597 -17.20 -35.39 -76.19
C ILE A 597 -17.69 -36.30 -77.34
N ASN A 598 -17.86 -35.77 -78.56
CA ASN A 598 -18.32 -36.56 -79.71
C ASN A 598 -17.25 -37.49 -80.32
N HIS A 599 -15.96 -37.34 -79.99
CA HIS A 599 -14.88 -38.19 -80.51
C HIS A 599 -14.42 -39.28 -79.53
N LYS A 600 -15.01 -39.35 -78.33
CA LYS A 600 -14.65 -40.34 -77.29
C LYS A 600 -15.72 -41.43 -77.08
N ALA A 601 -16.66 -41.58 -78.01
CA ALA A 601 -17.80 -42.50 -77.92
C ALA A 601 -17.78 -43.65 -78.95
N ILE A 602 -16.65 -43.99 -79.55
CA ILE A 602 -16.53 -45.16 -80.44
C ILE A 602 -15.34 -46.02 -79.99
N LEU A 603 -15.60 -46.86 -78.98
CA LEU A 603 -14.99 -48.17 -78.66
C LEU A 603 -15.41 -48.60 -77.22
N ASP A 604 -16.72 -48.81 -77.03
CA ASP A 604 -17.40 -50.05 -76.58
C ASP A 604 -16.86 -50.95 -75.42
N PRO A 605 -17.69 -51.81 -74.76
CA PRO A 605 -18.95 -51.54 -74.04
C PRO A 605 -19.17 -52.46 -72.78
N LEU A 606 -20.34 -52.34 -72.12
CA LEU A 606 -20.98 -53.27 -71.14
C LEU A 606 -20.40 -53.24 -69.70
N VAL A 607 -21.14 -52.95 -68.62
CA VAL A 607 -22.45 -53.45 -68.20
C VAL A 607 -23.12 -52.46 -67.23
N CYS A 608 -24.42 -52.24 -67.44
CA CYS A 608 -25.35 -51.54 -66.56
C CYS A 608 -25.62 -52.30 -65.25
N MET A 609 -25.90 -51.57 -64.16
CA MET A 609 -27.08 -51.74 -63.28
C MET A 609 -27.10 -50.53 -62.34
N GLU A 610 -28.07 -49.62 -62.47
CA GLU A 610 -29.30 -49.57 -61.64
C GLU A 610 -28.96 -49.14 -60.20
N THR A 611 -29.55 -48.16 -59.51
CA THR A 611 -30.78 -47.33 -59.55
C THR A 611 -30.46 -46.22 -58.50
N GLY A 612 -31.00 -45.02 -58.41
CA GLY A 612 -32.26 -44.41 -58.80
C GLY A 612 -32.65 -43.46 -57.67
N HIS A 613 -33.05 -42.22 -58.03
CA HIS A 613 -33.95 -41.32 -57.26
C HIS A 613 -33.51 -40.84 -55.86
N ALA A 614 -33.86 -39.66 -55.36
CA ALA A 614 -34.48 -38.45 -55.86
C ALA A 614 -34.31 -37.38 -54.75
N ALA A 615 -34.46 -36.14 -55.16
CA ALA A 615 -34.47 -34.92 -54.35
C ALA A 615 -35.23 -35.01 -53.00
N LYS A 616 -34.78 -34.20 -52.03
CA LYS A 616 -35.60 -33.12 -51.46
C LYS A 616 -34.81 -32.21 -50.53
N SER A 617 -34.93 -30.92 -50.83
CA SER A 617 -34.74 -29.80 -49.92
C SER A 617 -35.64 -29.91 -48.69
N HIS A 618 -35.11 -29.55 -47.52
CA HIS A 618 -35.89 -28.89 -46.47
C HIS A 618 -34.97 -28.13 -45.52
N ALA A 619 -35.24 -26.83 -45.39
CA ALA A 619 -34.92 -26.07 -44.19
C ALA A 619 -35.74 -26.63 -43.01
N ASP A 620 -35.20 -26.63 -41.79
CA ASP A 620 -35.51 -25.61 -40.76
C ASP A 620 -34.99 -26.03 -39.37
N PHE A 621 -34.66 -25.01 -38.57
CA PHE A 621 -34.65 -24.89 -37.10
C PHE A 621 -34.34 -26.06 -36.14
N GLY A 622 -33.54 -25.76 -35.11
CA GLY A 622 -33.66 -26.42 -33.80
C GLY A 622 -32.40 -26.39 -32.94
N GLY A 623 -32.37 -25.49 -31.95
CA GLY A 623 -31.30 -25.40 -30.95
C GLY A 623 -31.29 -26.54 -29.93
N GLY A 624 -30.30 -26.50 -29.05
CA GLY A 624 -30.21 -27.41 -27.91
C GLY A 624 -28.92 -27.23 -27.13
N ASP A 625 -29.04 -26.55 -25.99
CA ASP A 625 -28.08 -26.48 -24.90
C ASP A 625 -27.54 -27.85 -24.48
N GLY A 626 -26.31 -27.86 -23.97
CA GLY A 626 -25.68 -29.05 -23.40
C GLY A 626 -24.56 -28.71 -22.43
N LEU A 627 -24.94 -28.20 -21.25
CA LEU A 627 -24.15 -28.21 -20.03
C LEU A 627 -23.59 -29.63 -19.78
N GLN A 628 -22.30 -29.73 -19.44
CA GLN A 628 -21.81 -30.89 -18.70
C GLN A 628 -20.75 -30.48 -17.67
N PHE A 629 -21.21 -30.36 -16.43
CA PHE A 629 -20.43 -30.55 -15.21
C PHE A 629 -19.91 -31.99 -15.15
N GLY A 630 -18.73 -32.18 -14.58
CA GLY A 630 -18.20 -33.50 -14.28
C GLY A 630 -17.05 -33.48 -13.28
N LEU A 631 -17.44 -33.48 -11.99
CA LEU A 631 -16.75 -33.98 -10.78
C LEU A 631 -15.45 -33.33 -10.31
#